data_AF-A0AAX2K3K0-F1
#
_entry.id   AF-A0AAX2K3K0-F1
#
_cell.length_a   1.000
_cell.length_b   1.000
_cell.length_c   1.000
_cell.angle_alpha   90.00
_cell.angle_beta   90.00
_cell.angle_gamma   90.00
#
_symmetry.space_group_name_H-M   'P 1'
#
loop_
_entity.id
_entity.type
_entity.pdbx_description
1 polymer ?
#
loop_
_entity_poly.entity_id
_entity_poly.type
_entity_poly.pdbx_seq_one_letter_code
_entity_poly.pdbx_strand_id
1 'polypeptide(L)' 'MKDDLKEKQQSSNHHQSTQPKTSPSTETNTQQSFANCKQLRQVYPNGVTADHPAYRPHLDRDKDKRACEPDKY' A
#
# COMPACT_ATOMS: atom_id res chain seq x y z
N MET A 1 20.25 5.98 44.04
CA MET A 1 18.84 6.38 44.14
C MET A 1 18.00 5.34 43.42
N LYS A 2 16.88 4.94 44.03
CA LYS A 2 15.84 4.07 43.45
C LYS A 2 14.86 4.93 42.65
N ASP A 3 13.78 4.29 42.20
CA ASP A 3 12.50 4.88 41.73
C ASP A 3 12.48 5.25 40.22
N ASP A 4 11.52 4.86 39.38
CA ASP A 4 10.41 3.92 39.49
C ASP A 4 9.84 3.64 38.06
N LEU A 5 8.97 2.65 37.99
CA LEU A 5 8.36 2.02 36.83
C LEU A 5 7.13 2.80 36.32
N LYS A 6 6.64 2.43 35.11
CA LYS A 6 5.22 2.32 34.67
C LYS A 6 4.95 3.11 33.37
N GLU A 7 4.97 2.46 32.20
CA GLU A 7 3.82 1.74 31.57
C GLU A 7 2.63 2.70 31.37
N LYS A 8 2.12 2.96 30.16
CA LYS A 8 1.33 2.06 29.29
C LYS A 8 0.67 3.01 28.26
N GLN A 9 0.53 2.74 26.96
CA GLN A 9 -0.53 1.92 26.34
C GLN A 9 -0.25 1.95 24.82
N GLN A 10 0.06 0.80 24.22
CA GLN A 10 -0.85 -0.01 23.41
C GLN A 10 -1.31 0.66 22.11
N SER A 11 -0.75 0.20 21.00
CA SER A 11 -1.57 -0.58 20.06
C SER A 11 -0.68 -1.44 19.18
N SER A 12 -0.77 -2.74 19.47
CA SER A 12 -0.51 -3.82 18.54
C SER A 12 -1.17 -3.51 17.19
N ASN A 13 -0.39 -3.50 16.13
CA ASN A 13 -0.85 -4.19 14.95
C ASN A 13 0.35 -4.70 14.16
N HIS A 14 0.58 -6.00 14.33
CA HIS A 14 1.30 -6.81 13.39
C HIS A 14 0.61 -6.69 12.04
N HIS A 15 1.02 -5.73 11.24
CA HIS A 15 0.81 -5.81 9.80
C HIS A 15 2.15 -6.22 9.23
N GLN A 16 2.57 -7.43 9.65
CA GLN A 16 3.25 -8.34 8.74
C GLN A 16 2.24 -8.60 7.62
N SER A 17 2.06 -7.61 6.74
CA SER A 17 1.49 -7.86 5.43
C SER A 17 2.56 -8.72 4.79
N THR A 18 2.33 -10.03 4.85
CA THR A 18 2.98 -11.01 4.00
C THR A 18 2.90 -10.43 2.60
N GLN A 19 3.96 -9.75 2.20
CA GLN A 19 4.28 -9.53 0.80
C GLN A 19 4.09 -10.92 0.18
N PRO A 20 3.15 -11.13 -0.76
CA PRO A 20 3.41 -12.17 -1.71
C PRO A 20 4.74 -11.76 -2.34
N LYS A 21 5.82 -12.45 -1.95
CA LYS A 21 7.11 -12.40 -2.63
C LYS A 21 6.91 -13.07 -3.99
N THR A 22 6.07 -12.47 -4.82
CA THR A 22 6.09 -12.70 -6.26
C THR A 22 7.19 -11.78 -6.73
N SER A 23 8.40 -12.35 -6.85
CA SER A 23 9.55 -11.70 -7.45
C SER A 23 9.11 -10.95 -8.70
N PRO A 24 9.25 -9.62 -8.79
CA PRO A 24 9.02 -8.92 -10.04
C PRO A 24 10.14 -9.36 -10.98
N SER A 25 9.82 -10.31 -11.85
CA SER A 25 10.71 -10.75 -12.93
C SER A 25 10.89 -9.56 -13.85
N THR A 26 11.97 -8.79 -13.65
CA THR A 26 12.57 -7.83 -14.57
C THR A 26 11.60 -7.22 -15.59
N GLU A 27 10.53 -6.58 -15.12
CA GLU A 27 9.72 -5.74 -15.98
C GLU A 27 10.31 -4.35 -15.82
N THR A 28 11.01 -3.95 -16.88
CA THR A 28 11.39 -2.57 -17.20
C THR A 28 10.57 -1.58 -16.39
N ASN A 29 11.25 -0.71 -15.64
CA ASN A 29 10.73 0.45 -14.92
C ASN A 29 10.12 1.48 -15.90
N THR A 30 9.19 1.03 -16.73
CA THR A 30 8.27 1.84 -17.47
C THR A 30 7.21 2.21 -16.45
N GLN A 31 7.20 3.48 -16.10
CA GLN A 31 6.21 4.05 -15.21
C GLN A 31 4.84 3.82 -15.84
N GLN A 32 4.19 2.69 -15.51
CA GLN A 32 2.89 2.31 -16.07
C GLN A 32 1.86 3.31 -15.56
N SER A 33 1.53 4.27 -16.40
CA SER A 33 0.46 5.22 -16.17
C SER A 33 -0.87 4.56 -16.57
N PHE A 34 -1.77 4.43 -15.62
CA PHE A 34 -3.15 3.98 -15.88
C PHE A 34 -4.06 5.20 -15.99
N ALA A 35 -4.98 5.22 -16.96
CA ALA A 35 -5.90 6.33 -17.12
C ALA A 35 -6.98 6.36 -16.02
N ASN A 36 -7.28 5.19 -15.43
CA ASN A 36 -8.27 5.04 -14.38
C ASN A 36 -8.01 3.79 -13.52
N CYS A 37 -8.71 3.70 -12.39
CA CYS A 37 -8.61 2.58 -11.47
C CYS A 37 -9.11 1.24 -11.99
N LYS A 38 -9.92 1.22 -13.06
CA LYS A 38 -10.36 -0.03 -13.68
C LYS A 38 -9.21 -0.70 -14.42
N GLN A 39 -8.44 0.07 -15.20
CA GLN A 39 -7.26 -0.45 -15.88
C GLN A 39 -6.16 -0.85 -14.90
N LEU A 40 -5.95 -0.06 -13.84
CA LEU A 40 -4.98 -0.41 -12.81
C LEU A 40 -5.34 -1.72 -12.12
N ARG A 41 -6.61 -1.91 -11.71
CA ARG A 41 -7.05 -3.14 -11.04
C ARG A 41 -7.03 -4.40 -11.90
N GLN A 42 -6.99 -4.28 -13.23
CA GLN A 42 -6.76 -5.44 -14.10
C GLN A 42 -5.37 -6.06 -13.88
N VAL A 43 -4.39 -5.22 -13.50
CA VAL A 43 -3.00 -5.63 -13.27
C VAL A 43 -2.71 -5.77 -11.77
N TYR A 44 -3.24 -4.83 -10.97
CA TYR A 44 -3.09 -4.75 -9.51
C TYR A 44 -4.48 -4.73 -8.84
N PRO A 45 -5.15 -5.88 -8.71
CA PRO A 45 -6.54 -5.97 -8.24
C PRO A 45 -6.77 -5.42 -6.84
N ASN A 46 -5.72 -5.38 -6.01
CA ASN A 46 -5.75 -4.86 -4.65
C ASN A 46 -5.38 -3.37 -4.55
N GLY A 47 -5.24 -2.68 -5.69
CA GLY A 47 -4.69 -1.34 -5.75
C GLY A 47 -3.17 -1.34 -5.57
N VAL A 48 -2.59 -0.14 -5.42
CA VAL A 48 -1.14 0.05 -5.26
C VAL A 48 -0.86 1.08 -4.16
N THR A 49 0.21 0.87 -3.38
CA THR A 49 0.68 1.81 -2.36
C THR A 49 1.47 2.97 -2.98
N ALA A 50 1.65 4.06 -2.24
CA ALA A 50 2.42 5.23 -2.70
C ALA A 50 3.86 4.93 -3.14
N ASP A 51 4.48 3.86 -2.64
CA ASP A 51 5.83 3.44 -3.05
C ASP A 51 5.86 2.70 -4.40
N HIS A 52 4.70 2.38 -4.97
CA HIS A 52 4.61 1.61 -6.22
C HIS A 52 4.78 2.52 -7.45
N PRO A 53 5.52 2.12 -8.50
CA PRO A 53 5.74 2.97 -9.69
C PRO A 53 4.44 3.36 -10.42
N ALA A 54 3.42 2.49 -10.35
CA ALA A 54 2.09 2.75 -10.89
C ALA A 54 1.22 3.70 -10.03
N TYR A 55 1.65 4.06 -8.81
CA TYR A 55 0.89 4.97 -7.96
C TYR A 55 0.86 6.37 -8.57
N ARG A 56 -0.34 6.93 -8.68
CA ARG A 56 -0.57 8.31 -9.12
C ARG A 56 -1.55 8.97 -8.14
N PRO A 57 -1.26 10.17 -7.61
CA PRO A 57 -2.17 10.85 -6.67
C PRO A 57 -3.58 11.12 -7.21
N HIS A 58 -3.74 11.24 -8.54
CA HIS A 58 -5.06 11.39 -9.16
C HIS A 58 -5.93 10.12 -9.06
N LEU A 59 -5.30 8.95 -8.86
CA LEU A 59 -5.97 7.66 -8.69
C LEU A 59 -6.25 7.32 -7.22
N ASP A 60 -5.78 8.16 -6.30
CA ASP A 60 -5.95 8.07 -4.86
C ASP A 60 -7.00 9.12 -4.44
N ARG A 61 -8.27 8.68 -4.43
CA ARG A 61 -9.43 9.58 -4.29
C ARG A 61 -9.48 10.23 -2.91
N ASP A 62 -9.17 9.47 -1.88
CA ASP A 62 -9.20 9.81 -0.47
C ASP A 62 -7.83 10.24 0.09
N LYS A 63 -6.77 10.14 -0.71
CA LYS A 63 -5.40 10.59 -0.39
C LYS A 63 -4.82 9.87 0.81
N ASP A 64 -5.16 8.60 0.96
CA ASP A 64 -4.69 7.73 2.03
C ASP A 64 -3.34 7.08 1.72
N LYS A 65 -2.74 7.43 0.57
CA LYS A 65 -1.50 6.85 0.02
C LYS A 65 -1.69 5.44 -0.55
N ARG A 66 -2.92 5.07 -0.91
CA ARG A 66 -3.24 3.93 -1.75
C ARG A 66 -4.10 4.34 -2.93
N ALA A 67 -3.60 4.05 -4.12
CA ALA A 67 -4.37 4.27 -5.34
C ALA A 67 -5.25 3.05 -5.63
N CYS A 68 -6.50 3.33 -5.99
CA CYS A 68 -7.45 2.36 -6.54
C CYS A 68 -7.70 1.13 -5.65
N GLU A 69 -7.82 1.33 -4.35
CA GLU A 69 -8.25 0.27 -3.45
C GLU A 69 -9.58 -0.36 -3.90
N PRO A 70 -9.74 -1.68 -3.80
CA PRO A 70 -11.06 -2.27 -3.90
C PRO A 70 -11.88 -1.84 -2.69
N ASP A 71 -13.02 -1.19 -2.91
CA ASP A 71 -13.97 -0.87 -1.84
C ASP A 71 -14.19 -2.13 -1.00
N LYS A 72 -13.82 -2.08 0.28
CA LYS A 72 -14.07 -3.17 1.21
C LYS A 72 -15.56 -3.23 1.48
N TYR A 73 -16.27 -4.05 0.72
CA TYR A 73 -17.61 -4.50 1.06
C TYR A 73 -17.56 -5.56 2.17
#